data_AF-A0A382KD47-F1
#
_entry.id   AF-A0A382KD47-F1
#
_cell.length_a   1.000
_cell.length_b   1.000
_cell.length_c   1.000
_cell.angle_alpha   90.00
_cell.angle_beta   90.00
_cell.angle_gamma   90.00
#
_symmetry.space_group_name_H-M   'P 1'
#
loop_
_entity.id
_entity.type
_entity.pdbx_description
1 polymer ?
#
loop_
_entity_poly.entity_id
_entity_poly.type
_entity_poly.pdbx_seq_one_letter_code
_entity_poly.pdbx_strand_id
1 'polypeptide(L)'
;MKLAICIPFRDSGDGIRDKHLKEFIPYMTEFLNNRNIEHKFFIGHQADDNLFNRSLMKNVPFIVAKEQGYDYYAFHDIDMLPEDDSCDYSYPEEHPVQIASYLSQWDYNLRDIEYFGGCVLFTTEQFEKVNGYNPNYWDWGFEDDDLFYRCQLEGMVNNRSIEGPGKTDYFHFDGETYIEILPN
;
A
#
# COMPACT_ATOMS: atom_id res chain seq x y z
N MET A 1 11.47 16.72 -9.41
CA MET A 1 11.48 15.34 -8.89
C MET A 1 10.48 14.53 -9.69
N LYS A 2 10.79 13.29 -10.03
CA LYS A 2 10.01 12.42 -10.91
C LYS A 2 9.36 11.30 -10.10
N LEU A 3 8.04 11.22 -10.17
CA LEU A 3 7.24 10.19 -9.50
C LEU A 3 7.09 8.95 -10.38
N ALA A 4 7.45 7.78 -9.84
CA ALA A 4 7.13 6.49 -10.44
C ALA A 4 5.91 5.87 -9.74
N ILE A 5 4.83 5.65 -10.48
CA ILE A 5 3.62 5.01 -9.95
C ILE A 5 3.74 3.52 -10.25
N CYS A 6 4.09 2.73 -9.23
CA CYS A 6 4.37 1.31 -9.31
C CYS A 6 3.09 0.52 -8.99
N ILE A 7 2.51 -0.11 -10.01
CA ILE A 7 1.19 -0.73 -9.93
C ILE A 7 1.34 -2.25 -10.04
N PRO A 8 0.99 -3.02 -9.00
CA PRO A 8 0.91 -4.47 -9.11
C PRO A 8 -0.33 -4.84 -9.93
N PHE A 9 -0.16 -5.70 -10.93
CA PHE A 9 -1.22 -6.04 -11.88
C PHE A 9 -1.18 -7.51 -12.27
N ARG A 10 -2.37 -8.09 -12.46
CA ARG A 10 -2.56 -9.36 -13.16
C ARG A 10 -3.89 -9.33 -13.88
N ASP A 11 -3.87 -9.67 -15.15
CA ASP A 11 -5.10 -9.90 -15.91
C ASP A 11 -5.54 -11.35 -15.70
N SER A 12 -6.65 -11.55 -14.97
CA SER A 12 -7.31 -12.84 -14.78
C SER A 12 -8.18 -13.24 -15.98
N GLY A 13 -8.32 -12.38 -16.99
CA GLY A 13 -9.19 -12.60 -18.16
C GLY A 13 -10.68 -12.36 -17.90
N ASP A 14 -11.04 -11.90 -16.70
CA ASP A 14 -12.42 -11.53 -16.33
C ASP A 14 -12.79 -10.08 -16.75
N GLY A 15 -11.81 -9.31 -17.23
CA GLY A 15 -11.98 -7.93 -17.67
C GLY A 15 -12.09 -6.89 -16.55
N ILE A 16 -12.06 -7.30 -15.27
CA ILE A 16 -12.21 -6.38 -14.13
C ILE A 16 -10.97 -5.50 -14.01
N ARG A 17 -9.77 -6.10 -14.02
CA ARG A 17 -8.51 -5.35 -13.86
C ARG A 17 -8.18 -4.49 -15.07
N ASP A 18 -8.52 -4.94 -16.28
CA ASP A 18 -8.42 -4.13 -17.50
C ASP A 18 -9.32 -2.88 -17.43
N LYS A 19 -10.56 -3.03 -16.92
CA LYS A 19 -11.45 -1.88 -16.67
C LYS A 19 -10.83 -0.89 -15.69
N HIS A 20 -10.29 -1.39 -14.57
CA HIS A 20 -9.63 -0.51 -13.58
C HIS A 20 -8.44 0.20 -14.19
N LEU A 21 -7.60 -0.47 -14.99
CA LEU A 21 -6.47 0.17 -15.67
C LEU A 21 -6.91 1.30 -16.61
N LYS A 22 -7.98 1.07 -17.38
CA LYS A 22 -8.55 2.05 -18.31
C LYS A 22 -9.14 3.28 -17.61
N GLU A 23 -9.59 3.13 -16.37
CA GLU A 23 -10.11 4.23 -15.55
C GLU A 23 -8.99 4.95 -14.79
N PHE A 24 -8.09 4.18 -14.18
CA PHE A 24 -7.00 4.65 -13.33
C PHE A 24 -6.03 5.56 -14.07
N ILE A 25 -5.53 5.13 -15.24
CA ILE A 25 -4.47 5.87 -15.95
C ILE A 25 -4.93 7.29 -16.33
N PRO A 26 -6.08 7.49 -17.02
CA PRO A 26 -6.55 8.83 -17.33
C PRO A 26 -6.83 9.68 -16.08
N TYR A 27 -7.48 9.10 -15.07
CA TYR A 27 -7.82 9.80 -13.84
C TYR A 27 -6.57 10.33 -13.12
N MET A 28 -5.61 9.45 -12.86
CA MET A 28 -4.38 9.82 -12.17
C MET A 28 -3.52 10.76 -12.99
N THR A 29 -3.52 10.62 -14.33
CA THR A 29 -2.81 11.55 -15.21
C THR A 29 -3.34 12.97 -15.04
N GLU A 30 -4.66 13.15 -15.06
CA GLU A 30 -5.29 14.46 -14.85
C GLU A 30 -5.02 14.98 -13.43
N PHE A 31 -5.25 14.15 -12.42
CA PHE A 31 -5.08 14.52 -11.00
C PHE A 31 -3.67 15.03 -10.69
N LEU A 32 -2.64 14.34 -11.19
CA LEU A 32 -1.23 14.67 -10.95
C LEU A 32 -0.75 15.83 -11.84
N ASN A 33 -1.21 15.93 -13.08
CA ASN A 33 -0.87 17.06 -13.96
C ASN A 33 -1.43 18.37 -13.41
N ASN A 34 -2.64 18.37 -12.86
CA ASN A 34 -3.23 19.55 -12.21
C ASN A 34 -2.43 20.01 -10.98
N ARG A 35 -1.57 19.14 -10.43
CA ARG A 35 -0.65 19.42 -9.32
C ARG A 35 0.79 19.67 -9.78
N ASN A 36 1.04 19.71 -11.10
CA ASN A 36 2.38 19.86 -11.70
C ASN A 36 3.39 18.79 -11.25
N ILE A 37 2.90 17.56 -11.01
CA ILE A 37 3.76 16.43 -10.63
C ILE A 37 4.19 15.69 -11.91
N GLU A 38 5.49 15.74 -12.22
CA GLU A 38 6.07 14.91 -13.29
C GLU A 38 6.02 13.44 -12.88
N HIS A 39 5.33 12.60 -13.68
CA HIS A 39 5.07 11.21 -13.30
C HIS A 39 5.09 10.24 -14.50
N LYS A 40 5.23 8.95 -14.19
CA LYS A 40 5.03 7.84 -15.14
C LYS A 40 4.51 6.60 -14.43
N PHE A 41 3.68 5.84 -15.14
CA PHE A 41 3.14 4.57 -14.66
C PHE A 41 4.06 3.41 -15.03
N PHE A 42 4.34 2.56 -14.04
CA PHE A 42 5.11 1.33 -14.20
C PHE A 42 4.26 0.16 -13.70
N ILE A 43 3.83 -0.69 -14.63
CA ILE A 43 2.89 -1.79 -14.35
C ILE A 43 3.69 -3.09 -14.19
N GLY A 44 3.67 -3.66 -12.99
CA GLY A 44 4.20 -4.99 -12.71
C GLY A 44 3.15 -6.04 -13.07
N HIS A 45 3.20 -6.57 -14.28
CA HIS A 45 2.25 -7.59 -14.74
C HIS A 45 2.76 -9.00 -14.44
N GLN A 46 2.09 -9.73 -13.54
CA GLN A 46 2.36 -11.14 -13.32
C GLN A 46 1.72 -11.97 -14.44
N ALA A 47 2.57 -12.66 -15.21
CA ALA A 47 2.17 -13.38 -16.43
C ALA A 47 2.12 -14.91 -16.27
N ASP A 48 2.39 -15.42 -15.05
CA ASP A 48 2.30 -16.83 -14.72
C ASP A 48 1.01 -17.18 -13.96
N ASP A 49 0.72 -18.48 -13.87
CA ASP A 49 -0.49 -19.02 -13.24
C ASP A 49 -0.33 -19.26 -11.72
N ASN A 50 0.74 -18.79 -11.08
CA ASN A 50 0.91 -18.94 -9.63
C ASN A 50 -0.07 -18.04 -8.86
N LEU A 51 -0.10 -18.18 -7.53
CA LEU A 51 -0.77 -17.20 -6.67
C LEU A 51 -0.21 -15.80 -6.95
N PHE A 52 -1.07 -14.79 -6.83
CA PHE A 52 -0.64 -13.42 -7.10
C PHE A 52 0.40 -12.98 -6.08
N ASN A 53 1.51 -12.46 -6.54
CA ASN A 53 2.57 -11.94 -5.69
C ASN A 53 2.61 -10.41 -5.81
N ARG A 54 1.75 -9.76 -5.03
CA ARG A 54 1.59 -8.30 -5.03
C ARG A 54 2.91 -7.60 -4.70
N SER A 55 3.69 -8.14 -3.76
CA SER A 55 5.03 -7.64 -3.40
C SER A 55 6.00 -7.61 -4.55
N LEU A 56 6.17 -8.74 -5.25
CA LEU A 56 7.04 -8.82 -6.43
C LEU A 56 6.58 -7.84 -7.51
N MET A 57 5.27 -7.74 -7.72
CA MET A 57 4.70 -6.84 -8.72
C MET A 57 4.79 -5.36 -8.34
N LYS A 58 5.16 -5.02 -7.10
CA LYS A 58 5.58 -3.67 -6.68
C LYS A 58 7.11 -3.48 -6.82
N ASN A 59 7.90 -4.49 -6.45
CA ASN A 59 9.36 -4.44 -6.50
C ASN A 59 9.93 -4.34 -7.92
N VAL A 60 9.38 -5.11 -8.88
CA VAL A 60 9.87 -5.13 -10.27
C VAL A 60 9.76 -3.75 -10.92
N PRO A 61 8.59 -3.07 -10.90
CA PRO A 61 8.47 -1.68 -11.31
C PRO A 61 9.46 -0.73 -10.65
N PHE A 62 9.67 -0.85 -9.33
CA PHE A 62 10.62 -0.02 -8.60
C PHE A 62 12.05 -0.14 -9.18
N ILE A 63 12.53 -1.37 -9.40
CA ILE A 63 13.88 -1.60 -9.94
C ILE A 63 14.03 -0.90 -11.30
N VAL A 64 13.05 -1.09 -12.19
CA VAL A 64 13.07 -0.50 -13.54
C VAL A 64 12.96 1.03 -13.50
N ALA A 65 12.11 1.57 -12.63
CA ALA A 65 11.94 3.01 -12.46
C ALA A 65 13.20 3.66 -11.87
N LYS A 66 13.83 3.02 -10.88
CA LYS A 66 15.11 3.46 -10.30
C LYS A 66 16.20 3.53 -11.36
N GLU A 67 16.34 2.50 -12.19
CA GLU A 67 17.29 2.49 -13.31
C GLU A 67 17.03 3.61 -14.34
N GLN A 68 15.77 4.04 -14.48
CA GLN A 68 15.37 5.17 -15.32
C GLN A 68 15.54 6.54 -14.64
N GLY A 69 16.04 6.59 -13.41
CA GLY A 69 16.33 7.84 -12.69
C GLY A 69 15.09 8.53 -12.12
N TYR A 70 14.12 7.76 -11.63
CA TYR A 70 13.01 8.30 -10.84
C TYR A 70 13.43 8.55 -9.40
N ASP A 71 12.85 9.59 -8.77
CA ASP A 71 13.32 10.07 -7.47
C ASP A 71 12.56 9.42 -6.31
N TYR A 72 11.25 9.19 -6.51
CA TYR A 72 10.32 8.67 -5.51
C TYR A 72 9.18 7.89 -6.16
N TYR A 73 8.50 7.06 -5.36
CA TYR A 73 7.65 5.98 -5.84
C TYR A 73 6.34 5.98 -5.08
N ALA A 74 5.22 5.87 -5.79
CA ALA A 74 3.92 5.54 -5.23
C ALA A 74 3.63 4.07 -5.53
N PHE A 75 3.58 3.23 -4.50
CA PHE A 75 3.16 1.84 -4.62
C PHE A 75 1.65 1.76 -4.51
N HIS A 76 0.96 1.59 -5.64
CA HIS A 76 -0.44 1.97 -5.76
C HIS A 76 -1.31 0.82 -6.28
N ASP A 77 -2.36 0.47 -5.55
CA ASP A 77 -3.39 -0.45 -6.02
C ASP A 77 -4.23 0.19 -7.14
N ILE A 78 -4.43 -0.54 -8.22
CA ILE A 78 -5.07 -0.03 -9.44
C ILE A 78 -6.54 0.36 -9.27
N ASP A 79 -7.19 -0.09 -8.19
CA ASP A 79 -8.61 0.11 -7.91
C ASP A 79 -8.88 1.18 -6.85
N MET A 80 -7.88 1.99 -6.51
CA MET A 80 -8.04 3.15 -5.63
C MET A 80 -7.82 4.44 -6.41
N LEU A 81 -8.71 5.41 -6.24
CA LEU A 81 -8.58 6.75 -6.82
C LEU A 81 -8.63 7.80 -5.71
N PRO A 82 -7.79 8.85 -5.76
CA PRO A 82 -7.86 9.93 -4.80
C PRO A 82 -9.14 10.74 -5.03
N GLU A 83 -9.90 11.03 -3.97
CA GLU A 83 -11.18 11.74 -4.10
C GLU A 83 -11.07 13.27 -3.94
N ASP A 84 -10.03 13.75 -3.24
CA ASP A 84 -9.86 15.17 -2.92
C ASP A 84 -8.39 15.60 -2.76
N ASP A 85 -8.18 16.87 -2.42
CA ASP A 85 -6.87 17.52 -2.31
C ASP A 85 -6.02 17.07 -1.11
N SER A 86 -6.60 16.32 -0.16
CA SER A 86 -5.83 15.71 0.95
C SER A 86 -4.95 14.54 0.50
N CYS A 87 -5.20 13.99 -0.69
CA CYS A 87 -4.36 12.95 -1.29
C CYS A 87 -3.09 13.57 -1.89
N ASP A 88 -2.07 13.77 -1.04
CA ASP A 88 -0.82 14.45 -1.40
C ASP A 88 0.24 13.50 -1.97
N TYR A 89 0.44 13.56 -3.29
CA TYR A 89 1.46 12.79 -4.01
C TYR A 89 2.82 13.51 -4.09
N SER A 90 3.07 14.53 -3.28
CA SER A 90 4.35 15.23 -3.25
C SER A 90 5.48 14.35 -2.72
N TYR A 91 6.72 14.80 -2.93
CA TYR A 91 7.91 14.06 -2.50
C TYR A 91 7.93 13.85 -0.97
N PRO A 92 8.09 12.60 -0.48
CA PRO A 92 8.06 12.30 0.96
C PRO A 92 9.41 12.63 1.63
N GLU A 93 9.59 13.88 2.06
CA GLU A 93 10.87 14.40 2.56
C GLU A 93 11.41 13.66 3.81
N GLU A 94 10.59 13.47 4.83
CA GLU A 94 11.04 12.94 6.13
C GLU A 94 10.74 11.44 6.31
N HIS A 95 9.53 11.03 5.94
CA HIS A 95 9.00 9.70 6.21
C HIS A 95 8.19 9.20 5.02
N PRO A 96 8.06 7.87 4.83
CA PRO A 96 7.08 7.31 3.91
C PRO A 96 5.68 7.85 4.21
N VAL A 97 4.90 8.13 3.16
CA VAL A 97 3.57 8.75 3.29
C VAL A 97 2.49 7.76 2.86
N GLN A 98 1.58 7.46 3.78
CA GLN A 98 0.39 6.63 3.55
C GLN A 98 -0.77 7.48 3.02
N ILE A 99 -1.11 7.34 1.74
CA ILE A 99 -2.20 8.11 1.10
C ILE A 99 -3.55 7.47 1.36
N ALA A 100 -3.63 6.14 1.26
CA ALA A 100 -4.87 5.38 1.35
C ALA A 100 -5.35 5.18 2.81
N SER A 101 -5.40 6.25 3.61
CA SER A 101 -5.74 6.15 5.05
C SER A 101 -7.25 6.13 5.32
N TYR A 102 -8.04 6.85 4.53
CA TYR A 102 -9.49 7.00 4.70
C TYR A 102 -10.20 6.56 3.43
N LEU A 103 -10.55 5.28 3.35
CA LEU A 103 -11.11 4.69 2.15
C LEU A 103 -12.64 4.66 2.22
N SER A 104 -13.31 4.91 1.09
CA SER A 104 -14.77 4.85 0.96
C SER A 104 -15.34 3.46 1.30
N GLN A 105 -14.57 2.39 1.10
CA GLN A 105 -14.93 1.02 1.52
C GLN A 105 -15.10 0.85 3.05
N TRP A 106 -14.59 1.80 3.84
CA TRP A 106 -14.73 1.85 5.30
C TRP A 106 -15.50 3.09 5.76
N ASP A 107 -16.33 3.66 4.89
CA ASP A 107 -17.08 4.89 5.14
C ASP A 107 -16.18 6.05 5.61
N TYR A 108 -14.96 6.11 5.05
CA TYR A 108 -13.92 7.08 5.42
C TYR A 108 -13.52 7.04 6.91
N ASN A 109 -13.72 5.90 7.58
CA ASN A 109 -13.14 5.64 8.88
C ASN A 109 -11.76 5.02 8.74
N LEU A 110 -10.89 5.31 9.71
CA LEU A 110 -9.60 4.64 9.82
C LEU A 110 -9.84 3.16 10.16
N ARG A 111 -9.36 2.25 9.30
CA ARG A 111 -9.46 0.80 9.56
C ARG A 111 -8.65 0.41 10.79
N ASP A 112 -7.37 0.77 10.78
CA ASP A 112 -6.41 0.54 11.85
C ASP A 112 -5.24 1.53 11.73
N ILE A 113 -4.58 1.85 12.86
CA ILE A 113 -3.53 2.88 12.91
C ILE A 113 -2.22 2.45 12.24
N GLU A 114 -2.08 1.15 11.95
CA GLU A 114 -0.91 0.53 11.35
C GLU A 114 -1.14 0.22 9.86
N TYR A 115 -2.31 0.57 9.32
CA TYR A 115 -2.68 0.26 7.95
C TYR A 115 -1.74 0.97 6.97
N PHE A 116 -1.08 0.16 6.14
CA PHE A 116 -0.03 0.62 5.24
C PHE A 116 -0.17 0.05 3.82
N GLY A 117 -1.42 -0.24 3.43
CA GLY A 117 -1.78 -0.77 2.12
C GLY A 117 -2.43 0.25 1.19
N GLY A 118 -2.89 -0.16 0.01
CA GLY A 118 -3.54 0.75 -0.95
C GLY A 118 -2.55 1.62 -1.73
N CYS A 119 -2.09 2.73 -1.15
CA CYS A 119 -1.15 3.64 -1.77
C CYS A 119 -0.18 4.25 -0.75
N VAL A 120 1.11 4.00 -0.96
CA VAL A 120 2.19 4.48 -0.08
C VAL A 120 3.32 5.09 -0.91
N LEU A 121 3.84 6.23 -0.47
CA LEU A 121 4.96 6.92 -1.08
C LEU A 121 6.27 6.67 -0.34
N PHE A 122 7.34 6.45 -1.10
CA PHE A 122 8.70 6.33 -0.61
C PHE A 122 9.68 7.08 -1.52
N THR A 123 10.73 7.65 -0.96
CA THR A 123 11.93 8.00 -1.74
C THR A 123 12.72 6.74 -2.10
N THR A 124 13.66 6.86 -3.04
CA THR A 124 14.61 5.77 -3.35
C THR A 124 15.31 5.30 -2.08
N GLU A 125 15.87 6.23 -1.30
CA GLU A 125 16.64 5.92 -0.09
C GLU A 125 15.79 5.24 0.97
N GLN A 126 14.56 5.72 1.21
CA GLN A 126 13.64 5.12 2.19
C GLN A 126 13.28 3.68 1.81
N PHE A 127 12.96 3.43 0.54
CA PHE A 127 12.54 2.10 0.10
C PHE A 127 13.70 1.10 0.06
N GLU A 128 14.90 1.55 -0.29
CA GLU A 128 16.11 0.72 -0.22
C GLU A 128 16.50 0.40 1.22
N LYS A 129 16.30 1.33 2.15
CA LYS A 129 16.62 1.15 3.56
C LYS A 129 15.82 -0.01 4.18
N VAL A 130 14.57 -0.20 3.77
CA VAL A 130 13.77 -1.36 4.17
C VAL A 130 14.02 -2.60 3.31
N ASN A 131 14.81 -2.52 2.23
CA ASN A 131 15.03 -3.59 1.27
C ASN A 131 13.75 -4.02 0.51
N GLY A 132 12.94 -3.03 0.10
CA GLY A 132 11.74 -3.21 -0.72
C GLY A 132 10.61 -4.04 -0.07
N TYR A 133 9.65 -4.55 -0.82
CA TYR A 133 8.65 -5.52 -0.30
C TYR A 133 9.26 -6.91 -0.16
N ASN A 134 8.81 -7.69 0.84
CA ASN A 134 9.19 -9.09 0.98
C ASN A 134 8.46 -9.95 -0.07
N PRO A 135 9.18 -10.62 -0.99
CA PRO A 135 8.57 -11.36 -2.10
C PRO A 135 8.04 -12.74 -1.70
N ASN A 136 8.16 -13.15 -0.43
CA ASN A 136 7.69 -14.46 0.02
C ASN A 136 6.22 -14.49 0.42
N TYR A 137 5.54 -13.34 0.42
CA TYR A 137 4.09 -13.28 0.57
C TYR A 137 3.42 -13.62 -0.77
N TRP A 138 2.70 -14.73 -0.78
CA TRP A 138 1.93 -15.22 -1.91
C TRP A 138 0.45 -15.14 -1.56
N ASP A 139 -0.35 -14.65 -2.50
CA ASP A 139 -1.76 -14.31 -2.28
C ASP A 139 -1.94 -13.13 -1.30
N TRP A 140 -3.15 -12.96 -0.76
CA TRP A 140 -3.51 -11.85 0.11
C TRP A 140 -2.93 -11.94 1.52
N GLY A 141 -2.28 -10.85 1.96
CA GLY A 141 -2.10 -10.50 3.37
C GLY A 141 -0.64 -10.42 3.85
N PHE A 142 -0.46 -9.61 4.90
CA PHE A 142 0.76 -9.39 5.69
C PHE A 142 1.94 -8.73 4.97
N GLU A 143 1.91 -8.53 3.66
CA GLU A 143 3.02 -7.90 2.95
C GLU A 143 3.16 -6.41 3.24
N ASP A 144 2.03 -5.71 3.40
CA ASP A 144 2.00 -4.30 3.75
C ASP A 144 2.34 -4.12 5.25
N ASP A 145 1.88 -5.04 6.11
CA ASP A 145 2.20 -5.04 7.56
C ASP A 145 3.70 -5.30 7.80
N ASP A 146 4.30 -6.24 7.07
CA ASP A 146 5.74 -6.53 7.07
C ASP A 146 6.56 -5.32 6.63
N LEU A 147 6.12 -4.63 5.57
CA LEU A 147 6.76 -3.40 5.11
C LEU A 147 6.67 -2.31 6.18
N PHE A 148 5.48 -2.09 6.76
CA PHE A 148 5.27 -1.13 7.83
C PHE A 148 6.20 -1.41 9.02
N TYR A 149 6.23 -2.66 9.48
CA TYR A 149 7.09 -3.08 10.59
C TYR A 149 8.57 -2.77 10.31
N ARG A 150 9.06 -3.04 9.10
CA ARG A 150 10.43 -2.71 8.70
C ARG A 150 10.66 -1.19 8.66
N CYS A 151 9.68 -0.38 8.25
CA CYS A 151 9.76 1.08 8.39
C CYS A 151 9.89 1.51 9.86
N GLN A 152 9.23 0.83 10.80
CA GLN A 152 9.37 1.11 12.24
C GLN A 152 10.79 0.80 12.74
N LEU A 153 11.35 -0.35 12.36
CA LEU A 153 12.71 -0.74 12.72
C LEU A 153 13.75 0.26 12.21
N GLU A 154 13.52 0.83 11.03
CA GLU A 154 14.40 1.84 10.42
C GLU A 154 14.17 3.27 10.92
N GLY A 155 13.26 3.45 11.90
CA GLY A 155 12.93 4.74 12.51
C GLY A 155 12.22 5.71 11.55
N MET A 156 11.53 5.17 10.54
CA MET A 156 10.87 5.96 9.49
C MET A 156 9.39 6.19 9.74
N VAL A 157 8.85 5.74 10.86
CA VAL A 157 7.48 6.09 11.26
C VAL A 157 7.48 6.79 12.61
N ASN A 158 6.53 7.69 12.79
CA ASN A 158 6.25 8.28 14.08
C ASN A 158 5.48 7.27 14.94
N ASN A 159 6.19 6.56 15.82
CA ASN A 159 5.57 5.69 16.80
C ASN A 159 4.70 6.51 17.75
N ARG A 160 3.40 6.59 17.45
CA ARG A 160 2.40 7.08 18.40
C ARG A 160 2.08 5.94 19.36
N SER A 161 2.62 6.01 20.57
CA SER A 161 2.14 5.18 21.66
C SER A 161 0.74 5.64 22.03
N ILE A 162 -0.27 4.84 21.73
CA ILE A 162 -1.59 5.00 22.34
C ILE A 162 -1.50 4.30 23.69
N GLU A 163 -1.85 4.99 24.78
CA GLU A 163 -2.01 4.30 26.06
C GLU A 163 -3.04 3.19 25.88
N GLY A 164 -2.61 1.94 26.09
CA GLY A 164 -3.51 0.81 26.06
C GLY A 164 -4.66 1.00 27.05
N PRO A 165 -5.76 0.24 26.92
CA PRO A 165 -6.98 0.42 27.73
C PRO A 165 -6.81 0.18 29.25
N GLY A 166 -5.57 0.08 29.76
CA GLY A 166 -5.26 -0.27 31.14
C GLY A 166 -5.42 -1.76 31.39
N LYS A 167 -5.81 -2.13 32.61
CA LYS A 167 -6.25 -3.49 32.90
C LYS A 167 -7.63 -3.70 32.29
N THR A 168 -7.68 -4.49 31.23
CA THR A 168 -8.93 -5.02 30.70
C THR A 168 -9.13 -6.44 31.21
N ASP A 169 -10.37 -6.81 31.51
CA ASP A 169 -10.73 -8.21 31.69
C ASP A 169 -10.66 -8.86 30.30
N TYR A 170 -9.76 -9.83 30.14
CA TYR A 170 -9.64 -10.62 28.91
C TYR A 170 -9.95 -12.08 29.23
N PHE A 171 -10.59 -12.74 28.28
CA PHE A 171 -10.77 -14.18 28.35
C PHE A 171 -9.45 -14.87 28.02
N HIS A 172 -9.01 -15.78 28.88
CA HIS A 172 -7.88 -16.65 28.61
C HIS A 172 -8.39 -17.91 27.90
N PHE A 173 -8.19 -17.99 26.59
CA PHE A 173 -8.52 -19.19 25.82
C PHE A 173 -7.31 -20.11 25.83
N ASP A 174 -7.38 -21.14 26.67
CA ASP A 174 -6.36 -22.19 26.85
C ASP A 174 -6.64 -23.45 26.01
N GLY A 175 -7.65 -23.39 25.14
CA GLY A 175 -8.13 -24.52 24.36
C GLY A 175 -9.18 -25.39 25.08
N GLU A 176 -9.44 -25.13 26.36
CA GLU A 176 -10.56 -25.73 27.12
C GLU A 176 -11.65 -24.71 27.44
N THR A 177 -11.28 -23.44 27.60
CA THR A 177 -12.19 -22.33 27.86
C THR A 177 -12.96 -21.97 26.60
N TYR A 178 -14.29 -21.91 26.68
CA TYR A 178 -15.16 -21.48 25.59
C TYR A 178 -16.29 -20.57 26.08
N ILE A 179 -16.84 -19.77 25.17
CA ILE A 179 -18.07 -18.99 25.38
C ILE A 179 -19.17 -19.67 24.57
N GLU A 180 -20.22 -20.14 25.24
CA GLU A 180 -21.40 -20.68 24.59
C GLU A 180 -22.40 -19.56 24.32
N ILE A 181 -22.57 -19.20 23.05
CA ILE A 181 -23.60 -18.25 22.63
C ILE A 181 -24.86 -19.06 22.32
N LEU A 182 -25.82 -19.04 23.25
CA LEU A 182 -27.11 -19.71 23.03
C LEU A 182 -27.92 -18.92 22.00
N PRO A 183 -28.53 -19.59 21.00
CA PRO A 183 -29.45 -18.92 20.09
C PRO A 183 -30.68 -18.41 20.85
N ASN A 184 -31.14 -17.21 20.49
CA ASN A 184 -32.44 -16.68 20.91
C ASN A 184 -33.59 -17.41 20.19
#